data_AF-A0A918CDC7-F1
#
_entry.id   AF-A0A918CDC7-F1
#
_cell.length_a   1.000
_cell.length_b   1.000
_cell.length_c   1.000
_cell.angle_alpha   90.00
_cell.angle_beta   90.00
_cell.angle_gamma   90.00
#
_symmetry.space_group_name_H-M   'P 1'
#
loop_
_entity.id
_entity.type
_entity.pdbx_description
1 polymer ?
#
loop_
_entity_poly.entity_id
_entity_poly.type
_entity_poly.pdbx_seq_one_letter_code
_entity_poly.pdbx_strand_id
1 'polypeptide(L)'
;MGLKTKRVVFTFDDTSLRTLEQMTEEGKYTSMADCVRESLQITRALITLAEHGFSELLVRNPRTNGEREIVVPRFRLLRRV
;
A
#
# COMPACT_ATOMS: atom_id res chain seq x y z
N MET A 1 6.78 31.68 -6.59
CA MET A 1 7.09 30.77 -5.47
C MET A 1 7.54 29.45 -6.04
N GLY A 2 8.84 29.13 -5.99
CA GLY A 2 9.34 27.85 -6.50
C GLY A 2 8.79 26.70 -5.67
N LEU A 3 8.22 25.68 -6.32
CA LEU A 3 7.79 24.45 -5.66
C LEU A 3 9.03 23.84 -4.97
N LYS A 4 9.08 23.87 -3.64
CA LYS A 4 10.11 23.15 -2.88
C LYS A 4 9.84 21.66 -3.05
N THR A 5 10.55 21.03 -3.98
CA THR A 5 10.50 19.57 -4.18
C THR A 5 10.99 18.90 -2.90
N LYS A 6 10.10 18.25 -2.16
CA LYS A 6 10.45 17.40 -1.03
C LYS A 6 10.73 15.99 -1.56
N ARG A 7 11.89 15.44 -1.25
CA ARG A 7 12.30 14.09 -1.64
C ARG A 7 12.20 13.16 -0.43
N VAL A 8 11.56 12.01 -0.63
CA VAL A 8 11.56 10.89 0.31
C VAL A 8 12.33 9.75 -0.35
N VAL A 9 13.18 9.08 0.42
CA VAL A 9 13.98 7.94 -0.06
C VAL A 9 13.50 6.71 0.67
N PHE A 10 13.20 5.66 -0.09
CA PHE A 10 12.92 4.33 0.43
C PHE A 10 14.09 3.42 0.08
N THR A 11 14.48 2.56 1.01
CA THR A 11 15.49 1.54 0.79
C THR A 11 14.82 0.20 0.88
N PHE A 12 15.02 -0.62 -0.15
CA PHE A 12 14.48 -1.96 -0.25
C PHE A 12 15.64 -2.94 -0.34
N ASP A 13 15.47 -4.14 0.22
CA ASP A 13 16.32 -5.27 -0.14
C ASP A 13 15.99 -5.75 -1.58
N ASP A 14 16.85 -6.62 -2.12
CA ASP A 14 16.72 -7.09 -3.50
C ASP A 14 15.38 -7.80 -3.78
N THR A 15 14.88 -8.57 -2.82
CA THR A 15 13.61 -9.28 -2.97
C THR A 15 12.44 -8.29 -3.04
N SER A 16 12.41 -7.34 -2.11
CA SER A 16 11.38 -6.31 -2.02
C SER A 16 11.40 -5.37 -3.23
N LEU A 17 12.59 -5.05 -3.74
CA LEU A 17 12.75 -4.24 -4.95
C LEU A 17 12.16 -4.97 -6.18
N ARG A 18 12.50 -6.25 -6.35
CA ARG A 18 11.93 -7.07 -7.45
C ARG A 18 10.41 -7.19 -7.36
N THR A 19 9.88 -7.37 -6.15
CA THR A 19 8.43 -7.36 -5.94
C THR A 19 7.81 -6.03 -6.36
N LEU A 20 8.44 -4.90 -6.02
CA LEU A 20 7.95 -3.58 -6.44
C LEU A 20 8.00 -3.40 -7.96
N GLU A 21 9.07 -3.86 -8.62
CA GLU A 21 9.19 -3.85 -10.08
C GLU A 21 8.06 -4.66 -10.72
N GLN A 22 7.82 -5.88 -10.25
CA GLN A 22 6.73 -6.74 -10.73
C GLN A 22 5.36 -6.09 -10.53
N MET A 23 5.09 -5.53 -9.34
CA MET A 23 3.84 -4.82 -9.07
C MET A 23 3.65 -3.59 -9.98
N THR A 24 4.75 -2.91 -10.32
CA THR A 24 4.75 -1.76 -11.23
C THR A 24 4.30 -2.19 -12.63
N GLU A 25 4.85 -3.29 -13.14
CA GLU A 25 4.51 -3.87 -14.45
C GLU A 25 3.07 -4.40 -14.50
N GLU A 26 2.68 -5.25 -13.54
CA GLU A 26 1.35 -5.88 -13.49
C GLU A 26 0.24 -4.83 -13.33
N GLY A 27 0.47 -3.81 -12.50
CA GLY A 27 -0.43 -2.70 -12.30
C GLY A 27 -0.43 -1.66 -13.44
N LYS A 28 0.46 -1.82 -14.43
CA LYS A 28 0.65 -0.89 -15.56
C LYS A 28 0.91 0.54 -15.10
N TYR A 29 1.66 0.69 -14.01
CA TYR A 29 2.02 2.00 -13.48
C TYR A 29 3.10 2.65 -14.36
N THR A 30 3.03 3.97 -14.53
CA THR A 30 4.00 4.73 -15.33
C THR A 30 5.40 4.71 -14.73
N SER A 31 5.50 4.56 -13.40
CA SER A 31 6.78 4.47 -12.69
C SER A 31 6.61 3.72 -11.36
N MET A 32 7.73 3.24 -10.81
CA MET A 32 7.74 2.69 -9.44
C MET A 32 7.29 3.72 -8.39
N ALA A 33 7.57 5.01 -8.61
CA ALA A 33 7.13 6.06 -7.70
C ALA A 33 5.59 6.17 -7.66
N ASP A 34 4.93 5.98 -8.81
CA ASP A 34 3.47 5.94 -8.87
C ASP A 34 2.91 4.70 -8.17
N CYS A 35 3.53 3.54 -8.39
CA CYS A 35 3.14 2.30 -7.71
C CYS A 35 3.25 2.43 -6.18
N VAL A 36 4.34 3.01 -5.67
CA VAL A 36 4.53 3.29 -4.24
C VAL A 36 3.49 4.30 -3.73
N ARG A 37 3.23 5.37 -4.48
CA ARG A 37 2.25 6.40 -4.11
C ARG A 37 0.85 5.80 -3.95
N GLU A 38 0.40 5.00 -4.90
CA GLU A 38 -0.90 4.32 -4.83
C GLU A 38 -0.95 3.31 -3.68
N SER A 39 0.13 2.54 -3.49
CA SER A 39 0.23 1.60 -2.35
C SER A 39 0.07 2.32 -1.01
N LEU A 40 0.71 3.48 -0.82
CA LEU A 40 0.57 4.30 0.38
C LEU A 40 -0.86 4.84 0.57
N GLN A 41 -1.57 5.18 -0.51
CA GLN A 41 -2.97 5.59 -0.43
C GLN A 41 -3.87 4.46 0.04
N ILE A 42 -3.67 3.23 -0.48
CA ILE A 42 -4.38 2.04 -0.02
C ILE A 42 -4.12 1.83 1.48
N THR A 43 -2.85 1.87 1.91
CA THR A 43 -2.51 1.73 3.34
C THR A 43 -3.21 2.79 4.20
N ARG A 44 -3.25 4.05 3.77
CA ARG A 44 -3.95 5.11 4.49
C ARG A 44 -5.46 4.86 4.59
N ALA A 45 -6.09 4.37 3.52
CA ALA A 45 -7.51 4.02 3.55
C ALA A 45 -7.78 2.88 4.53
N LEU A 46 -6.93 1.85 4.56
CA LEU A 46 -7.03 0.74 5.51
C LEU A 46 -6.89 1.21 6.96
N ILE A 47 -5.92 2.08 7.25
CA ILE A 47 -5.75 2.68 8.58
C ILE A 47 -7.01 3.44 8.98
N THR A 48 -7.57 4.24 8.06
CA THR A 48 -8.82 4.99 8.31
C THR A 48 -9.97 4.05 8.63
N LEU A 49 -10.13 2.93 7.90
CA LEU A 49 -11.15 1.93 8.19
C LEU A 49 -10.94 1.29 9.58
N ALA A 50 -9.68 0.98 9.94
CA ALA A 50 -9.37 0.46 11.27
C ALA A 50 -9.74 1.44 12.40
N GLU A 51 -9.52 2.75 12.19
CA GLU A 51 -9.93 3.79 13.15
C GLU A 51 -11.44 3.88 13.33
N HIS A 52 -12.22 3.54 12.31
CA HIS A 52 -13.69 3.45 12.37
C HIS A 52 -14.20 2.09 12.91
N GLY A 53 -13.30 1.20 13.32
CA GLY A 53 -13.64 -0.09 13.94
C GLY A 53 -13.80 -1.27 12.99
N PHE A 54 -13.52 -1.11 11.69
CA PHE A 54 -13.49 -2.23 10.76
C PHE A 54 -12.26 -3.11 11.02
N SER A 55 -12.43 -4.43 11.06
CA SER A 55 -11.36 -5.41 11.34
C SER A 55 -10.91 -6.21 10.13
N GLU A 56 -11.75 -6.31 9.10
CA GLU A 56 -11.60 -7.27 8.01
C GLU A 56 -11.91 -6.60 6.68
N LEU A 57 -11.18 -7.01 5.64
CA LEU A 57 -11.41 -6.63 4.26
C LEU A 57 -11.55 -7.88 3.41
N LEU A 58 -12.71 -8.05 2.77
CA LEU A 58 -12.98 -9.15 1.86
C LEU A 58 -12.66 -8.72 0.42
N VAL A 59 -11.62 -9.31 -0.16
CA VAL A 59 -11.30 -9.17 -1.58
C VAL A 59 -11.94 -10.31 -2.34
N ARG A 60 -12.93 -10.01 -3.17
CA ARG A 60 -13.56 -11.00 -4.06
C ARG A 60 -13.07 -10.79 -5.49
N ASN A 61 -12.59 -11.85 -6.12
CA ASN A 61 -12.33 -11.88 -7.55
C ASN A 61 -13.65 -12.21 -8.27
N PRO A 62 -14.27 -11.27 -9.00
CA PRO A 62 -15.56 -11.49 -9.63
C PRO A 62 -15.52 -12.50 -10.79
N ARG A 63 -14.33 -12.78 -11.35
CA ARG A 63 -14.17 -13.72 -12.47
C ARG A 63 -14.06 -15.17 -11.98
N THR A 64 -13.39 -15.39 -10.85
CA THR A 64 -13.16 -16.75 -10.31
C THR A 64 -14.04 -17.07 -9.12
N ASN A 65 -14.80 -16.10 -8.61
CA ASN A 65 -15.49 -16.14 -7.33
C ASN A 65 -14.58 -16.45 -6.13
N GLY A 66 -13.26 -16.33 -6.30
CA GLY A 66 -12.29 -16.54 -5.24
C GLY A 66 -12.37 -15.40 -4.23
N GLU A 67 -12.43 -15.74 -2.95
CA GLU A 67 -12.43 -14.79 -1.86
C GLU A 67 -11.10 -14.86 -1.12
N ARG A 68 -10.55 -13.70 -0.78
CA ARG A 68 -9.42 -13.57 0.10
C ARG A 68 -9.78 -12.56 1.19
N GLU A 69 -9.80 -13.04 2.41
CA GLU A 69 -9.92 -12.19 3.59
C GLU A 69 -8.55 -11.59 3.91
N ILE A 70 -8.52 -10.27 4.09
CA ILE A 70 -7.36 -9.52 4.55
C ILE A 70 -7.75 -8.94 5.90
N VAL A 71 -7.15 -9.48 6.97
CA VAL A 71 -7.27 -8.88 8.30
C VAL A 71 -6.55 -7.55 8.27
N VAL A 72 -7.27 -6.45 8.50
CA VAL A 72 -6.65 -5.13 8.58
C VAL A 72 -5.83 -5.13 9.87
N PRO A 73 -4.49 -5.08 9.80
CA PRO A 73 -3.69 -5.04 11.01
C PRO A 73 -4.10 -3.78 11.75
N ARG A 74 -4.48 -3.91 13.03
CA ARG A 74 -4.47 -2.75 13.94
C ARG A 74 -3.03 -2.28 13.98
N PHE A 75 -2.64 -1.39 13.07
CA PHE A 75 -1.37 -0.71 13.11
C PHE A 75 -1.35 0.02 14.45
N ARG A 76 -0.74 -0.59 15.47
CA ARG A 76 -0.33 0.16 16.65
C ARG A 76 0.64 1.17 16.11
N LEU A 77 0.21 2.43 16.02
CA LEU A 77 1.12 3.55 15.96
C LEU A 77 2.12 3.30 17.10
N LEU A 78 3.35 2.93 16.75
CA LEU A 78 4.46 2.94 17.69
C LEU A 78 4.63 4.40 18.09
N ARG A 79 3.89 4.83 19.11
CA ARG A 79 4.22 6.02 19.87
C ARG A 79 5.59 5.70 20.48
N ARG A 80 6.64 6.29 19.92
CA ARG A 80 7.91 6.43 20.63
C ARG A 80 7.60 7.13 21.95
N VAL A 81 7.82 6.43 23.05
CA VAL A 81 7.96 6.99 24.40
C VAL A 81 9.31 7.70 24.46
#